data_AF-A0A815JXH7-F1
#
_entry.id   AF-A0A815JXH7-F1
#
_cell.length_a   1.000
_cell.length_b   1.000
_cell.length_c   1.000
_cell.angle_alpha   90.00
_cell.angle_beta   90.00
_cell.angle_gamma   90.00
#
_symmetry.space_group_name_H-M   'P 1'
#
loop_
_entity.id
_entity.type
_entity.pdbx_description
1 polymer ?
#
loop_
_entity_poly.entity_id
_entity_poly.type
_entity_poly.pdbx_seq_one_letter_code
_entity_poly.pdbx_strand_id
1 'polypeptide(L)'
;MMPDRIDSIYALTCAVNKKSAFYFEQTLDLSEQAEKVARAYGFSGTNLQYLTKLVQMYCELKIDDSSTLKIEELYEKTFLHREHSSMDCSKWLDMCDRLKTPQERLNALNERTITTRKAEMGKSAIFRSNSSHG
;
A
#
# COMPACT_ATOMS: atom_id res chain seq x y z
N MET A 1 -4.15 6.06 -47.10
CA MET A 1 -3.54 5.55 -45.86
C MET A 1 -4.57 5.70 -44.75
N MET A 2 -5.16 4.60 -44.28
CA MET A 2 -6.02 4.62 -43.10
C MET A 2 -5.11 4.53 -41.87
N PRO A 3 -5.38 5.29 -40.79
CA PRO A 3 -4.55 5.26 -39.60
C PRO A 3 -4.60 3.87 -38.95
N ASP A 4 -3.46 3.48 -38.39
CA ASP A 4 -3.21 2.20 -37.75
C ASP A 4 -4.32 1.83 -36.74
N ARG A 5 -4.67 0.54 -36.70
CA ARG A 5 -5.63 -0.01 -35.74
C ARG A 5 -5.16 0.32 -34.33
N ILE A 6 -6.00 1.04 -33.58
CA ILE A 6 -5.84 1.15 -32.13
C ILE A 6 -6.20 -0.23 -31.55
N ASP A 7 -5.18 -1.00 -31.18
CA ASP A 7 -5.36 -2.21 -30.40
C ASP A 7 -5.89 -1.82 -29.02
N SER A 8 -7.21 -1.86 -28.88
CA SER A 8 -7.89 -1.57 -27.62
C SER A 8 -7.91 -2.81 -26.73
N ILE A 9 -7.47 -2.63 -25.49
CA ILE A 9 -7.52 -3.66 -24.45
C ILE A 9 -8.66 -3.31 -23.50
N TYR A 10 -9.55 -4.27 -23.26
CA TYR A 10 -10.61 -4.13 -22.27
C TYR A 10 -10.08 -4.50 -20.88
N ALA A 11 -10.26 -3.60 -19.91
CA ALA A 11 -9.92 -3.83 -18.52
C ALA A 11 -11.15 -3.58 -17.63
N LEU A 12 -11.33 -4.42 -16.61
CA LEU A 12 -12.34 -4.23 -15.58
C LEU A 12 -11.79 -3.29 -14.50
N THR A 13 -12.56 -2.28 -14.12
CA THR A 13 -12.23 -1.38 -13.01
C THR A 13 -13.42 -1.22 -12.06
N CYS A 14 -13.13 -0.95 -10.79
CA CYS A 14 -14.12 -0.68 -9.77
C CYS A 14 -14.10 0.82 -9.44
N ALA A 15 -15.16 1.53 -9.80
CA ALA A 15 -15.31 2.95 -9.51
C ALA A 15 -16.49 3.18 -8.56
N VAL A 16 -16.28 4.03 -7.56
CA VAL A 16 -17.33 4.45 -6.62
C VAL A 16 -18.13 5.58 -7.26
N ASN A 17 -19.45 5.41 -7.36
CA ASN A 17 -20.34 6.44 -7.91
C ASN A 17 -20.94 7.34 -6.81
N LYS A 18 -21.57 8.45 -7.21
CA LYS A 18 -22.17 9.45 -6.30
C LYS A 18 -23.30 8.91 -5.42
N LYS A 19 -23.90 7.77 -5.75
CA LYS A 19 -24.96 7.12 -4.95
C LYS A 19 -24.39 6.20 -3.87
N SER A 20 -23.08 6.01 -3.83
CA SER A 20 -22.42 5.18 -2.82
C SER A 20 -22.48 5.84 -1.45
N ALA A 21 -22.71 5.05 -0.40
CA ALA A 21 -22.57 5.50 0.99
C ALA A 21 -21.14 5.93 1.35
N PHE A 22 -20.15 5.54 0.53
CA PHE A 22 -18.75 5.92 0.69
C PHE A 22 -18.37 7.16 -0.13
N TYR A 23 -19.30 7.72 -0.90
CA TYR A 23 -19.06 8.95 -1.65
C TYR A 23 -19.14 10.15 -0.70
N PHE A 24 -18.08 10.97 -0.69
CA PHE A 24 -18.04 12.20 0.08
C PHE A 24 -18.20 13.40 -0.87
N GLU A 25 -19.33 14.09 -0.80
CA GLU A 25 -19.69 15.18 -1.73
C GLU A 25 -18.99 16.50 -1.39
N GLN A 26 -18.63 16.72 -0.12
CA GLN A 26 -17.97 17.94 0.31
C GLN A 26 -16.51 17.96 -0.15
N THR A 27 -16.18 18.92 -1.00
CA THR A 27 -14.79 19.25 -1.32
C THR A 27 -14.17 19.95 -0.13
N LEU A 28 -13.40 19.20 0.65
CA LEU A 28 -12.55 19.77 1.70
C LEU A 28 -11.35 20.45 1.06
N ASP A 29 -10.83 21.50 1.70
CA ASP A 29 -9.55 22.03 1.28
C ASP A 29 -8.42 21.03 1.59
N LEU A 30 -7.25 21.24 0.97
CA LEU A 30 -6.15 20.29 1.10
C LEU A 30 -5.63 20.16 2.55
N SER A 31 -5.71 21.23 3.35
CA SER A 31 -5.27 21.20 4.75
C SER A 31 -6.25 20.40 5.61
N GLU A 32 -7.55 20.59 5.41
CA GLU A 32 -8.60 19.81 6.08
C GLU A 32 -8.54 18.32 5.71
N GLN A 33 -8.25 18.02 4.44
CA GLN A 33 -7.99 16.65 4.00
C GLN A 33 -6.78 16.07 4.72
N ALA A 34 -5.67 16.81 4.73
CA ALA A 34 -4.43 16.38 5.37
C ALA A 34 -4.62 16.12 6.87
N GLU A 35 -5.32 16.99 7.61
CA GLU A 35 -5.62 16.78 9.03
C GLU A 35 -6.44 15.50 9.27
N LYS A 36 -7.47 15.27 8.45
CA LYS A 36 -8.31 14.05 8.56
C LYS A 36 -7.52 12.79 8.24
N VAL A 37 -6.73 12.80 7.16
CA VAL A 37 -5.84 11.69 6.77
C VAL A 37 -4.81 11.44 7.88
N ALA A 38 -4.23 12.49 8.46
CA ALA A 38 -3.23 12.39 9.51
C ALA A 38 -3.76 11.80 10.83
N ARG A 39 -5.08 11.70 11.02
CA ARG A 39 -5.69 11.12 12.24
C ARG A 39 -6.42 9.81 11.98
N ALA A 40 -6.74 9.50 10.72
CA ALA A 40 -7.54 8.34 10.37
C ALA A 40 -6.72 7.04 10.46
N TYR A 41 -7.36 6.03 11.05
CA TYR A 41 -6.87 4.66 11.12
C TYR A 41 -8.03 3.67 11.04
N GLY A 42 -7.73 2.45 10.64
CA GLY A 42 -8.69 1.36 10.58
C GLY A 42 -8.02 0.00 10.67
N PHE A 43 -8.78 -1.04 10.31
CA PHE A 43 -8.30 -2.42 10.38
C PHE A 43 -7.05 -2.68 9.54
N SER A 44 -6.90 -1.94 8.44
CA SER A 44 -5.79 -2.04 7.49
C SER A 44 -4.62 -1.10 7.80
N GLY A 45 -4.56 -0.52 9.00
CA GLY A 45 -3.51 0.44 9.38
C GLY A 45 -3.98 1.89 9.31
N THR A 46 -3.02 2.81 9.30
CA THR A 46 -3.30 4.25 9.25
C THR A 46 -3.45 4.74 7.81
N ASN A 47 -4.17 5.84 7.63
CA ASN A 47 -4.25 6.46 6.31
C ASN A 47 -2.91 7.06 5.86
N LEU A 48 -2.01 7.41 6.79
CA LEU A 48 -0.64 7.80 6.46
C LEU A 48 0.11 6.64 5.80
N GLN A 49 0.06 5.42 6.38
CA GLN A 49 0.66 4.23 5.75
C GLN A 49 0.11 3.96 4.36
N TYR A 50 -1.20 4.13 4.15
CA TYR A 50 -1.81 4.00 2.83
C TYR A 50 -1.24 5.04 1.85
N LEU A 51 -1.19 6.30 2.26
CA LEU A 51 -0.72 7.40 1.42
C LEU A 51 0.77 7.26 1.09
N THR A 52 1.62 6.87 2.04
CA THR A 52 3.04 6.57 1.81
C THR A 52 3.21 5.49 0.74
N LYS A 53 2.44 4.40 0.81
CA LYS A 53 2.50 3.32 -0.18
C LYS A 53 2.04 3.79 -1.56
N LEU A 54 1.00 4.61 -1.62
CA LEU A 54 0.48 5.16 -2.87
C LEU A 54 1.52 6.05 -3.56
N VAL A 55 2.12 6.98 -2.83
CA VAL A 55 3.19 7.85 -3.34
C VAL A 55 4.38 7.02 -3.84
N GLN A 56 4.84 6.07 -3.03
CA GLN A 56 5.95 5.19 -3.41
C GLN A 56 5.65 4.44 -4.73
N MET A 57 4.46 3.86 -4.88
CA MET A 57 4.05 3.18 -6.11
C MET A 57 4.04 4.12 -7.32
N TYR A 58 3.57 5.35 -7.16
CA TYR A 58 3.52 6.34 -8.25
C TYR A 58 4.94 6.74 -8.68
N CYS A 59 5.86 6.93 -7.73
CA CYS A 59 7.26 7.19 -8.01
C CYS A 59 7.92 6.01 -8.74
N GLU A 60 7.69 4.77 -8.28
CA GLU A 60 8.23 3.55 -8.91
C GLU A 60 7.73 3.36 -10.35
N LEU A 61 6.45 3.66 -10.59
CA LEU A 61 5.81 3.59 -11.90
C LEU A 61 6.12 4.81 -12.80
N LYS A 62 6.81 5.83 -12.28
CA LYS A 62 7.14 7.08 -12.97
C LYS A 62 5.91 7.79 -13.55
N ILE A 63 4.80 7.79 -12.79
CA ILE A 63 3.57 8.48 -13.17
C ILE A 63 3.71 9.96 -12.81
N ASP A 64 3.95 10.80 -13.82
CA ASP A 64 4.05 12.25 -13.67
C ASP A 64 2.84 12.93 -14.30
N ASP A 65 1.80 13.16 -13.47
CA ASP A 65 0.61 13.88 -13.87
C ASP A 65 0.15 14.88 -12.79
N SER A 66 -0.79 15.77 -13.15
CA SER A 66 -1.29 16.79 -12.22
C SER A 66 -1.98 16.22 -10.96
N SER A 67 -2.41 14.96 -11.00
CA SER A 67 -2.99 14.26 -9.85
C SER A 67 -1.90 13.73 -8.93
N THR A 68 -0.78 13.23 -9.48
CA THR A 68 0.40 12.85 -8.69
C THR A 68 0.88 14.02 -7.84
N LEU A 69 1.02 15.21 -8.43
CA LEU A 69 1.44 16.42 -7.69
C LEU A 69 0.52 16.75 -6.50
N LYS A 70 -0.80 16.55 -6.66
CA LYS A 70 -1.77 16.76 -5.56
C LYS A 70 -1.65 15.70 -4.46
N ILE A 71 -1.35 14.47 -4.83
CA ILE A 71 -1.14 13.36 -3.88
C ILE A 71 0.14 13.63 -3.07
N GLU A 72 1.21 14.10 -3.72
CA GLU A 72 2.45 14.51 -3.06
C GLU A 72 2.23 15.71 -2.11
N GLU A 73 1.50 16.73 -2.55
CA GLU A 73 1.17 17.88 -1.69
C GLU A 73 0.32 17.44 -0.48
N LEU A 74 -0.65 16.54 -0.68
CA LEU A 74 -1.44 15.96 0.41
C LEU A 74 -0.54 15.19 1.38
N TYR A 75 0.43 14.43 0.86
CA TYR A 75 1.37 13.64 1.66
C TYR A 75 2.23 14.52 2.57
N GLU A 76 2.87 15.55 2.01
CA GLU A 76 3.68 16.50 2.77
C GLU A 76 2.87 17.19 3.87
N LYS A 77 1.66 17.68 3.54
CA LYS A 77 0.78 18.30 4.54
C LYS A 77 0.33 17.33 5.62
N THR A 78 0.02 16.09 5.25
CA THR A 78 -0.38 15.04 6.20
C THR A 78 0.76 14.76 7.18
N PHE A 79 1.99 14.66 6.68
CA PHE A 79 3.17 14.44 7.50
C PHE A 79 3.40 15.59 8.49
N LEU A 80 3.31 16.84 8.02
CA LEU A 80 3.39 18.02 8.89
C LEU A 80 2.31 18.01 9.99
N HIS A 81 1.05 17.70 9.65
CA HIS A 81 -0.01 17.58 10.65
C HIS A 81 0.27 16.47 11.69
N ARG A 82 0.95 15.41 11.29
CA ARG A 82 1.35 14.31 12.17
C ARG A 82 2.42 14.76 13.17
N GLU A 83 3.44 15.48 12.71
CA GLU A 83 4.51 16.01 13.56
C GLU A 83 4.01 17.04 14.58
N HIS A 84 3.04 17.87 14.19
CA HIS A 84 2.48 18.93 15.04
C HIS A 84 1.29 18.46 15.90
N SER A 85 0.93 17.17 15.85
CA SER A 85 -0.17 16.63 16.66
C SER A 85 0.21 16.45 18.14
N SER A 86 -0.78 16.47 19.04
CA SER A 86 -0.53 16.36 20.48
C SER A 86 0.26 15.09 20.81
N MET A 87 1.14 15.19 21.81
CA MET A 87 2.16 14.17 22.10
C MET A 87 1.59 12.77 22.36
N ASP A 88 0.37 12.65 22.88
CA ASP A 88 -0.26 11.35 23.14
C ASP A 88 -0.91 10.74 21.89
N CYS A 89 -1.54 11.57 21.05
CA CYS A 89 -2.15 11.12 19.81
C CYS A 89 -1.09 10.69 18.79
N SER A 90 -0.04 11.50 18.65
CA SER A 90 1.10 11.23 17.76
C SER A 90 1.77 9.89 18.10
N LYS A 91 2.07 9.64 19.39
CA LYS A 91 2.70 8.38 19.84
C LYS A 91 1.86 7.14 19.54
N TRP A 92 0.56 7.19 19.81
CA TRP A 92 -0.34 6.06 19.54
C TRP A 92 -0.37 5.74 18.05
N LEU A 93 -0.50 6.78 17.24
CA LEU A 93 -0.58 6.68 15.81
C LEU A 93 0.75 6.22 15.17
N ASP A 94 1.90 6.67 15.68
CA ASP A 94 3.22 6.15 15.31
C ASP A 94 3.40 4.67 15.64
N MET A 95 2.83 4.22 16.77
CA MET A 95 2.80 2.79 17.09
C MET A 95 1.98 2.03 16.05
N CYS A 96 0.82 2.55 15.65
CA CYS A 96 0.01 1.96 14.57
C CYS A 96 0.79 1.90 13.24
N ASP A 97 1.57 2.93 12.90
CA ASP A 97 2.38 2.96 11.67
C ASP A 97 3.47 1.89 11.63
N ARG A 98 3.95 1.46 12.80
CA ARG A 98 4.95 0.39 12.92
C ARG A 98 4.33 -1.00 12.91
N LEU A 99 3.02 -1.10 13.15
CA LEU A 99 2.34 -2.39 13.09
C LEU A 99 2.12 -2.78 11.63
N LYS A 100 2.64 -3.96 11.28
CA LYS A 100 2.24 -4.62 10.03
C LYS A 100 0.75 -4.91 10.06
N THR A 101 0.08 -4.62 8.96
CA THR A 101 -1.32 -4.99 8.76
C THR A 101 -1.48 -6.52 8.89
N PRO A 102 -2.68 -7.02 9.25
CA PRO A 102 -2.94 -8.46 9.28
C PRO A 102 -2.55 -9.17 7.98
N GLN A 103 -2.79 -8.52 6.84
CA GLN A 103 -2.42 -9.04 5.51
C GLN A 103 -0.91 -9.11 5.32
N GLU A 104 -0.15 -8.08 5.70
CA GLU A 104 1.32 -8.11 5.61
C GLU A 104 1.93 -9.15 6.55
N ARG A 105 1.32 -9.37 7.72
CA ARG A 105 1.72 -10.45 8.63
C ARG A 105 1.49 -11.81 7.98
N LEU A 106 0.34 -12.00 7.33
CA LEU A 106 0.01 -13.23 6.60
C LEU A 106 0.95 -13.46 5.41
N ASN A 107 1.23 -12.42 4.62
CA ASN A 107 2.17 -12.51 3.49
C ASN A 107 3.59 -12.88 3.97
N ALA A 108 4.07 -12.24 5.03
CA ALA A 108 5.39 -12.55 5.60
C ALA A 108 5.46 -13.97 6.19
N LEU A 109 4.37 -14.48 6.76
CA LEU A 109 4.28 -15.87 7.21
C LEU A 109 4.34 -16.84 6.02
N ASN A 110 3.58 -16.58 4.96
CA ASN A 110 3.57 -17.40 3.75
C ASN A 110 4.94 -17.46 3.08
N GLU A 111 5.64 -16.32 2.96
CA GLU A 111 7.00 -16.25 2.40
C GLU A 111 8.00 -17.06 3.22
N ARG A 112 7.90 -17.00 4.56
CA ARG A 112 8.73 -17.82 5.46
C ARG A 112 8.45 -19.31 5.28
N THR A 113 7.18 -19.71 5.22
CA THR A 113 6.81 -21.12 4.99
C THR A 113 7.31 -21.64 3.64
N ILE A 114 7.23 -20.84 2.57
CA ILE A 114 7.75 -21.20 1.25
C ILE A 114 9.29 -21.36 1.31
N THR A 115 9.98 -20.45 1.98
CA THR A 115 11.45 -20.48 2.12
C THR A 115 11.89 -21.70 2.91
N THR A 116 11.23 -22.01 4.04
CA THR A 116 11.50 -23.21 4.85
C THR A 116 11.28 -24.49 4.05
N ARG A 117 10.14 -24.60 3.34
CA ARG A 117 9.85 -25.77 2.50
C ARG A 117 10.88 -25.96 1.38
N LYS A 118 11.34 -24.88 0.74
CA LYS A 118 12.41 -24.95 -0.27
C LYS A 118 13.74 -25.43 0.34
N ALA A 119 14.08 -24.96 1.54
CA ALA A 119 15.29 -25.40 2.24
C ALA A 119 15.22 -26.87 2.67
N GLU A 120 14.06 -27.36 3.11
CA GLU A 120 13.83 -28.77 3.47
C GLU A 120 13.87 -29.69 2.25
N MET A 121 13.27 -29.29 1.12
CA MET A 121 13.37 -30.05 -0.13
C MET A 121 14.81 -30.11 -0.66
N GLY A 122 15.58 -29.02 -0.52
CA GLY A 122 17.01 -29.02 -0.86
C GLY A 122 17.82 -29.99 0.00
N LYS A 123 17.55 -30.07 1.31
CA LYS A 123 18.19 -31.04 2.21
C LYS A 123 17.77 -32.49 1.93
N SER A 124 16.51 -32.73 1.59
CA SER A 124 16.00 -34.07 1.26
C SER A 124 16.52 -34.59 -0.08
N ALA A 125 16.74 -33.71 -1.06
CA ALA A 125 17.37 -34.04 -2.33
C ALA A 125 18.84 -34.48 -2.16
N ILE A 126 19.59 -33.83 -1.28
CA ILE A 126 20.99 -34.18 -0.95
C ILE A 126 21.07 -35.53 -0.20
N PHE A 127 20.08 -35.85 0.63
CA PHE A 127 20.07 -37.12 1.36
C PHE A 127 19.76 -38.33 0.44
N ARG A 128 18.89 -38.15 -0.57
CA ARG A 128 18.57 -39.21 -1.55
C ARG A 128 19.68 -39.51 -2.56
N SER A 129 20.57 -38.55 -2.83
CA SER A 129 21.73 -38.77 -3.71
C SER A 129 22.88 -39.53 -3.04
N ASN A 130 22.89 -39.63 -1.71
CA ASN A 130 23.94 -40.33 -0.97
C ASN A 130 23.57 -41.76 -0.54
N SER A 131 22.33 -42.19 -0.76
CA SER A 131 21.84 -43.55 -0.43
C SER A 131 21.85 -44.52 -1.60
N SER A 132 22.32 -44.11 -2.79
CA SER A 132 22.42 -44.93 -4.00
C SER A 132 23.85 -45.42 -4.29
N HIS A 133 24.77 -45.34 -3.32
CA HIS A 133 26.11 -45.93 -3.35
C HIS A 133 26.33 -46.78 -2.09
N GLY A 134 25.56 -47.85 -1.96
CA GLY A 134 25.73 -48.89 -0.94
C GLY A 134 25.38 -50.24 -1.54
#